data_AF-A0A969GXM6-F1
#
_entry.id   AF-A0A969GXM6-F1
#
_cell.length_a   1.000
_cell.length_b   1.000
_cell.length_c   1.000
_cell.angle_alpha   90.00
_cell.angle_beta   90.00
_cell.angle_gamma   90.00
#
_symmetry.space_group_name_H-M   'P 1'
#
loop_
_entity.id
_entity.type
_entity.pdbx_description
1 polymer ?
#
loop_
_entity_poly.entity_id
_entity_poly.type
_entity_poly.pdbx_seq_one_letter_code
_entity_poly.pdbx_strand_id
1 'polypeptide(L)'
;MVDRFIDYESLDIYVPILDPRDEEQLFQEARLAAFNESKGVLSDFSNHSPLAALLQGFVFAGSEIQYRNQKILPALLLTYLAKLGGKRELGSKAKAEIVFKLTKVFQRVYVIDQGTEITNARGSVRFFTVERLEIPLGVQKGGSRLSQNLRGNNIMFLLLT
;
A
#
# COMPACT_ATOMS: atom_id res chain seq x y z
N MET A 1 10.81 18.49 -2.81
CA MET A 1 11.12 17.06 -2.81
C MET A 1 10.19 16.45 -1.78
N VAL A 2 9.15 15.72 -2.19
CA VAL A 2 8.20 15.13 -1.25
C VAL A 2 8.88 13.88 -0.70
N ASP A 3 9.32 13.93 0.55
CA ASP A 3 9.70 12.74 1.31
C ASP A 3 8.47 11.84 1.37
N ARG A 4 8.39 10.90 0.42
CA ARG A 4 7.46 9.80 0.56
C ARG A 4 8.08 8.89 1.61
N PHE A 5 7.63 9.07 2.85
CA PHE A 5 7.86 8.11 3.92
C PHE A 5 7.61 6.71 3.35
N ILE A 6 8.64 5.87 3.44
CA ILE A 6 8.52 4.47 3.03
C ILE A 6 7.58 3.84 4.05
N ASP A 7 6.38 3.48 3.60
CA ASP A 7 5.42 2.75 4.42
C ASP A 7 5.91 1.30 4.56
N TYR A 8 6.29 0.92 5.78
CA TYR A 8 6.80 -0.42 6.07
C TYR A 8 5.74 -1.50 5.89
N GLU A 9 4.45 -1.17 5.98
CA GLU A 9 3.35 -2.14 5.84
C GLU A 9 3.26 -2.72 4.43
N SER A 10 3.82 -2.00 3.46
CA SER A 10 3.89 -2.42 2.06
C SER A 10 5.17 -3.18 1.68
N LEU A 11 6.01 -3.48 2.67
CA LEU A 11 7.25 -4.24 2.52
C LEU A 11 7.08 -5.56 3.24
N ASP A 12 7.40 -6.66 2.57
CA ASP A 12 7.36 -8.01 3.13
C ASP A 12 8.59 -8.23 4.04
N ILE A 13 8.61 -7.52 5.16
CA ILE A 13 9.70 -7.53 6.14
C ILE A 13 9.16 -8.18 7.40
N TYR A 14 9.88 -9.20 7.89
CA TYR A 14 9.61 -9.77 9.20
C TYR A 14 9.88 -8.72 10.29
N VAL A 15 8.84 -8.41 11.08
CA VAL A 15 8.95 -7.54 12.26
C VAL A 15 8.77 -8.41 13.50
N PRO A 16 9.78 -8.53 14.37
CA PRO A 16 9.64 -9.28 15.61
C PRO A 16 8.66 -8.54 16.53
N ILE A 17 7.82 -9.31 17.24
CA ILE A 17 6.89 -8.77 18.23
C ILE A 17 7.71 -8.37 19.47
N LEU A 18 7.63 -7.11 19.87
CA LEU A 18 8.33 -6.60 21.06
C LEU A 18 7.63 -7.01 22.36
N ASP A 19 6.30 -6.93 22.36
CA ASP A 19 5.46 -7.28 23.49
C ASP A 19 4.22 -8.00 22.95
N PRO A 20 4.04 -9.30 23.26
CA PRO A 20 2.94 -10.10 22.74
C PRO A 20 1.65 -9.96 23.55
N ARG A 21 1.65 -9.24 24.67
CA ARG A 21 0.49 -9.14 25.55
C ARG A 21 -0.65 -8.40 24.87
N ASP A 22 -1.85 -8.91 25.04
CA ASP A 22 -3.09 -8.26 24.65
C ASP A 22 -3.64 -7.38 25.80
N GLU A 23 -4.68 -6.60 25.51
CA GLU A 23 -5.27 -5.68 26.49
C GLU A 23 -5.85 -6.40 27.71
N GLU A 24 -6.37 -7.61 27.54
CA GLU A 24 -6.93 -8.38 28.65
C GLU A 24 -5.81 -8.84 29.58
N GLN A 25 -4.71 -9.35 29.04
CA GLN A 25 -3.53 -9.74 29.82
C GLN A 25 -2.94 -8.53 30.56
N LEU A 26 -2.82 -7.38 29.89
CA LEU A 26 -2.37 -6.14 30.52
C LEU A 26 -3.31 -5.69 31.64
N PHE A 27 -4.63 -5.84 31.46
CA PHE A 27 -5.61 -5.52 32.48
C PHE A 27 -5.48 -6.44 33.69
N GLN A 28 -5.33 -7.75 33.49
CA GLN A 28 -5.15 -8.71 34.59
C GLN A 28 -3.86 -8.43 35.38
N GLU A 29 -2.76 -8.14 34.69
CA GLU A 29 -1.49 -7.77 35.32
C GLU A 29 -1.59 -6.45 36.08
N ALA A 30 -2.20 -5.42 35.47
CA ALA A 30 -2.39 -4.12 36.11
C ALA A 30 -3.30 -4.22 37.34
N ARG A 31 -4.32 -5.07 37.29
CA ARG A 31 -5.23 -5.35 38.42
C ARG A 31 -4.47 -5.97 39.59
N LEU A 32 -3.66 -6.99 39.31
CA LEU A 32 -2.84 -7.66 40.32
C LEU A 32 -1.83 -6.67 40.92
N ALA A 33 -1.17 -5.85 40.09
CA ALA A 33 -0.25 -4.82 40.55
C ALA A 33 -0.93 -3.80 41.46
N ALA A 34 -2.10 -3.28 41.08
CA ALA A 34 -2.86 -2.32 41.87
C ALA A 34 -3.36 -2.91 43.20
N PHE A 35 -3.83 -4.16 43.20
CA PHE A 35 -4.22 -4.87 44.42
C PHE A 35 -3.03 -5.04 45.38
N ASN A 36 -1.90 -5.50 44.85
CA ASN A 36 -0.69 -5.75 45.64
C ASN A 36 -0.10 -4.44 46.20
N GLU A 37 0.01 -3.39 45.38
CA GLU A 37 0.59 -2.12 45.85
C GLU A 37 -0.29 -1.35 46.81
N SER A 38 -1.60 -1.49 46.65
CA SER A 38 -2.55 -0.93 47.62
C SER A 38 -2.64 -1.76 48.91
N LYS A 39 -1.90 -2.86 49.03
CA LYS A 39 -1.98 -3.81 50.16
C LYS A 39 -3.42 -4.31 50.39
N GLY A 40 -4.16 -4.52 49.30
CA GLY A 40 -5.55 -4.97 49.32
C GLY A 40 -6.60 -3.87 49.57
N VAL A 41 -6.21 -2.60 49.68
CA VAL A 41 -7.17 -1.49 49.80
C VAL A 41 -7.98 -1.33 48.50
N LEU A 42 -7.32 -1.43 47.35
CA LEU A 42 -7.97 -1.45 46.04
C LEU A 42 -8.33 -2.90 45.72
N SER A 43 -9.61 -3.28 45.88
CA SER A 43 -10.06 -4.68 45.77
C SER A 43 -11.26 -4.90 44.85
N ASP A 44 -12.09 -3.88 44.62
CA ASP A 44 -13.24 -4.00 43.71
C ASP A 44 -12.86 -3.63 42.27
N PHE A 45 -12.54 -4.65 41.49
CA PHE A 45 -12.29 -4.55 40.04
C PHE A 45 -13.39 -5.23 39.22
N SER A 46 -14.62 -5.30 39.75
CA SER A 46 -15.76 -5.79 38.98
C SER A 46 -16.09 -4.85 37.82
N ASN A 47 -16.79 -5.35 36.78
CA ASN A 47 -17.07 -4.60 35.55
C ASN A 47 -17.86 -3.28 35.75
N HIS A 48 -18.47 -3.08 36.91
CA HIS A 48 -19.23 -1.87 37.24
C HIS A 48 -18.50 -0.96 38.23
N SER A 49 -17.30 -1.34 38.66
CA SER A 49 -16.50 -0.54 39.58
C SER A 49 -15.86 0.64 38.86
N PRO A 50 -15.93 1.86 39.42
CA PRO A 50 -15.17 3.00 38.92
C PRO A 50 -13.66 2.74 38.87
N LEU A 51 -13.14 1.90 39.78
CA LEU A 51 -11.74 1.51 39.80
C LEU A 51 -11.38 0.64 38.59
N ALA A 52 -12.25 -0.31 38.21
CA ALA A 52 -12.04 -1.12 37.02
C ALA A 52 -12.07 -0.26 35.74
N ALA A 53 -13.03 0.67 35.63
CA ALA A 53 -13.13 1.57 34.49
C ALA A 53 -11.90 2.47 34.34
N LEU A 54 -11.40 3.01 35.46
CA LEU A 54 -10.18 3.81 35.48
C LEU A 54 -8.96 2.98 35.04
N LEU A 55 -8.83 1.75 35.56
CA LEU A 55 -7.75 0.84 35.21
C LEU A 55 -7.79 0.44 33.72
N GLN A 56 -8.97 0.17 33.18
CA GLN A 56 -9.16 -0.09 31.74
C GLN A 56 -8.71 1.09 30.89
N GLY A 57 -9.00 2.33 31.31
CA GLY A 57 -8.52 3.53 30.62
C GLY A 57 -6.99 3.62 30.58
N PHE A 58 -6.31 3.27 31.68
CA PHE A 58 -4.84 3.21 31.70
C PHE A 58 -4.29 2.08 30.83
N VAL A 59 -4.92 0.91 30.84
CA VAL A 59 -4.53 -0.23 30.01
C VAL A 59 -4.68 0.09 28.53
N PHE A 60 -5.78 0.74 28.14
CA PHE A 60 -5.99 1.22 26.76
C PHE A 60 -4.92 2.25 26.35
N ALA A 61 -4.59 3.20 27.22
CA ALA A 61 -3.51 4.15 26.93
C ALA A 61 -2.16 3.43 26.78
N GLY A 62 -1.92 2.40 27.60
CA GLY A 62 -0.73 1.55 27.53
C GLY A 62 -0.65 0.73 26.25
N SER A 63 -1.77 0.14 25.81
CA SER A 63 -1.84 -0.67 24.58
C SER A 63 -1.60 0.20 23.33
N GLU A 64 -2.09 1.43 23.32
CA GLU A 64 -1.82 2.38 22.24
C GLU A 64 -0.32 2.77 22.18
N ILE A 65 0.34 2.91 23.33
CA ILE A 65 1.79 3.12 23.38
C ILE A 65 2.53 1.89 22.87
N GLN A 66 2.13 0.68 23.28
CA GLN A 66 2.70 -0.58 22.80
C GLN A 66 2.56 -0.71 21.28
N TYR A 67 1.38 -0.39 20.73
CA TYR A 67 1.12 -0.37 19.30
C TYR A 67 2.08 0.58 18.56
N ARG A 68 2.32 1.78 19.10
CA ARG A 68 3.27 2.74 18.52
C ARG A 68 4.72 2.28 18.63
N ASN A 69 5.09 1.68 19.76
CA ASN A 69 6.44 1.15 19.98
C ASN A 69 6.77 0.02 19.00
N GLN A 70 5.79 -0.82 18.66
CA GLN A 70 5.95 -1.88 17.67
C GLN A 70 6.37 -1.34 16.28
N LYS A 71 6.03 -0.08 15.95
CA LYS A 71 6.41 0.58 14.70
C LYS A 71 7.83 1.15 14.68
N ILE A 72 8.50 1.23 15.84
CA ILE A 72 9.84 1.81 15.93
C ILE A 72 10.88 0.94 15.23
N LEU A 73 10.80 -0.39 15.39
CA LEU A 73 11.74 -1.32 14.76
C LEU A 73 11.76 -1.23 13.22
N PRO A 74 10.62 -1.35 12.51
CA PRO A 74 10.62 -1.22 11.06
C PRO A 74 11.06 0.17 10.61
N ALA A 75 10.68 1.23 11.34
CA ALA A 75 11.12 2.60 11.03
C ALA A 75 12.65 2.76 11.15
N LEU A 76 13.27 2.17 12.18
CA LEU A 76 14.71 2.19 12.37
C LEU A 76 15.43 1.43 11.25
N LEU A 77 14.93 0.23 10.90
CA LEU A 77 15.47 -0.56 9.81
C LEU A 77 15.40 0.18 8.46
N LEU A 78 14.25 0.80 8.16
CA LEU A 78 14.09 1.60 6.95
C LEU A 78 15.02 2.79 6.91
N THR A 79 15.18 3.49 8.03
CA THR A 79 16.10 4.62 8.15
C THR A 79 17.55 4.16 7.92
N TYR A 80 17.91 3.01 8.46
CA TYR A 80 19.24 2.42 8.27
C TYR A 80 19.48 2.02 6.81
N LEU A 81 18.53 1.32 6.18
CA LEU A 81 18.60 0.96 4.76
C LEU A 81 18.70 2.20 3.86
N ALA A 82 17.92 3.24 4.15
CA ALA A 82 17.98 4.50 3.41
C ALA A 82 19.37 5.16 3.51
N LYS A 83 20.01 5.15 4.70
CA LYS A 83 21.38 5.64 4.89
C LYS A 83 22.42 4.82 4.14
N LEU A 84 22.21 3.51 3.99
CA LEU A 84 23.04 2.64 3.16
C LEU A 84 22.79 2.81 1.65
N GLY A 85 21.89 3.71 1.24
CA GLY A 85 21.54 3.96 -0.15
C GLY A 85 20.51 2.99 -0.72
N GLY A 86 19.88 2.17 0.13
CA GLY A 86 18.73 1.35 -0.24
C GLY A 86 17.59 2.24 -0.73
N LYS A 87 17.16 2.04 -1.97
CA LYS A 87 16.02 2.73 -2.57
C LYS A 87 14.97 1.71 -2.94
N ARG A 88 13.70 2.05 -2.74
CA ARG A 88 12.60 1.24 -3.23
C ARG A 88 12.51 1.39 -4.74
N GLU A 89 12.69 0.30 -5.46
CA GLU A 89 12.31 0.23 -6.88
C GLU A 89 10.79 0.10 -6.98
N LEU A 90 10.13 1.21 -7.31
CA LEU A 90 8.75 1.16 -7.75
C LEU A 90 8.79 0.57 -9.15
N GLY A 91 8.38 -0.70 -9.30
CA GLY A 91 8.49 -1.45 -10.55
C GLY A 91 8.11 -0.64 -11.80
N SER A 92 8.74 -0.95 -12.93
CA SER A 92 8.52 -0.21 -14.17
C SER A 92 7.10 -0.41 -14.69
N LYS A 93 6.50 0.64 -15.26
CA LYS A 93 5.24 0.53 -15.99
C LYS A 93 5.37 -0.51 -17.10
N ALA A 94 4.37 -1.37 -17.24
CA ALA A 94 4.28 -2.27 -18.39
C ALA A 94 4.17 -1.45 -19.68
N LYS A 95 4.80 -1.96 -20.75
CA LYS A 95 4.76 -1.37 -22.08
C LYS A 95 4.23 -2.40 -23.08
N ALA A 96 3.38 -1.95 -24.00
CA ALA A 96 2.85 -2.78 -25.08
C ALA A 96 2.88 -1.97 -26.38
N GLU A 97 2.86 -2.64 -27.52
CA GLU A 97 2.72 -1.99 -28.83
C GLU A 97 1.39 -2.44 -29.44
N ILE A 98 0.57 -1.48 -29.88
CA ILE A 98 -0.71 -1.78 -30.53
C ILE A 98 -0.73 -1.13 -31.92
N VAL A 99 -1.17 -1.91 -32.89
CA VAL A 99 -1.43 -1.46 -34.25
C VAL A 99 -2.92 -1.19 -34.42
N PHE A 100 -3.26 0.06 -34.68
CA PHE A 100 -4.61 0.45 -35.04
C PHE A 100 -4.84 0.19 -36.53
N LYS A 101 -5.96 -0.47 -36.84
CA LYS A 101 -6.46 -0.60 -38.20
C LYS A 101 -7.76 0.20 -38.33
N LEU A 102 -7.78 1.16 -39.25
CA LEU A 102 -8.99 1.90 -39.58
C LEU A 102 -9.93 1.02 -40.41
N THR A 103 -11.21 1.00 -40.06
CA THR A 103 -12.23 0.21 -40.77
C THR A 103 -12.60 0.78 -42.13
N LYS A 104 -12.31 2.06 -42.36
CA LYS A 104 -12.50 2.78 -43.63
C LYS A 104 -11.37 3.79 -43.83
N VAL A 105 -11.09 4.15 -45.08
CA VAL A 105 -10.14 5.21 -45.42
C VAL A 105 -10.80 6.56 -45.14
N PHE A 106 -10.17 7.38 -44.31
CA PHE A 106 -10.64 8.72 -44.01
C PHE A 106 -10.01 9.75 -44.97
N GLN A 107 -10.79 10.77 -45.33
CA GLN A 107 -10.34 11.93 -46.11
C GLN A 107 -9.71 13.03 -45.22
N ARG A 108 -9.45 12.72 -43.95
CA ARG A 108 -8.78 13.58 -42.97
C ARG A 108 -7.78 12.75 -42.17
N VAL A 109 -6.72 13.39 -41.66
CA VAL A 109 -5.76 12.75 -40.75
C VAL A 109 -6.51 12.30 -39.50
N TYR A 110 -6.34 11.04 -39.12
CA TYR A 110 -6.90 10.51 -37.88
C TYR A 110 -5.85 10.61 -36.78
N VAL A 111 -6.18 11.30 -35.69
CA VAL A 111 -5.26 11.56 -34.58
C VAL A 111 -5.75 10.83 -33.35
N ILE A 112 -4.86 10.05 -32.73
CA ILE A 112 -5.03 9.48 -31.40
C ILE A 112 -4.06 10.21 -30.48
N ASP A 113 -4.59 10.96 -29.53
CA ASP A 113 -3.78 11.75 -28.62
C ASP A 113 -3.07 10.88 -27.58
N GLN A 114 -1.98 11.42 -27.04
CA GLN A 114 -1.30 10.84 -25.88
C GLN A 114 -2.25 10.80 -24.68
N GLY A 115 -2.21 9.72 -23.91
CA GLY A 115 -3.07 9.53 -22.73
C GLY A 115 -4.46 8.97 -23.07
N THR A 116 -4.70 8.53 -24.30
CA THR A 116 -5.93 7.82 -24.67
C THR A 116 -5.96 6.45 -23.96
N GLU A 117 -7.03 6.17 -23.22
CA GLU A 117 -7.23 4.89 -22.54
C GLU A 117 -7.62 3.79 -23.54
N ILE A 118 -6.94 2.66 -23.47
CA ILE A 118 -7.21 1.47 -24.26
C ILE A 118 -7.41 0.31 -23.31
N THR A 119 -8.57 -0.32 -23.43
CA THR A 119 -8.99 -1.40 -22.55
C THR A 119 -9.26 -2.65 -23.37
N ASN A 120 -8.86 -3.81 -22.86
CA ASN A 120 -9.23 -5.08 -23.48
C ASN A 120 -10.76 -5.28 -23.42
N ALA A 121 -11.34 -6.07 -24.33
CA ALA A 121 -12.78 -6.35 -24.39
C ALA A 121 -13.38 -6.88 -23.08
N ARG A 122 -12.55 -7.43 -22.19
CA ARG A 122 -12.93 -7.93 -20.85
C ARG A 122 -12.81 -6.90 -19.73
N GLY A 123 -12.36 -5.66 -20.01
CA GLY A 123 -12.25 -4.60 -19.00
C GLY A 123 -11.09 -4.72 -18.00
N SER A 124 -10.33 -5.81 -18.03
CA SER A 124 -9.40 -6.19 -16.96
C SER A 124 -8.02 -5.51 -17.01
N VAL A 125 -7.61 -5.00 -18.18
CA VAL A 125 -6.30 -4.38 -18.38
C VAL A 125 -6.49 -3.07 -19.12
N ARG A 126 -5.88 -2.01 -18.58
CA ARG A 126 -6.00 -0.63 -19.05
C ARG A 126 -4.61 -0.09 -19.38
N PHE A 127 -4.42 0.35 -20.61
CA PHE A 127 -3.21 0.98 -21.09
C PHE A 127 -3.51 2.42 -21.51
N PHE A 128 -2.50 3.27 -21.48
CA PHE A 128 -2.56 4.62 -22.02
C PHE A 128 -1.56 4.77 -23.16
N THR A 129 -1.93 5.48 -24.22
CA THR A 129 -1.00 5.84 -25.30
C THR A 129 0.13 6.71 -24.73
N VAL A 130 1.38 6.36 -25.02
CA VAL A 130 2.55 7.12 -24.53
C VAL A 130 2.94 8.26 -25.46
N GLU A 131 2.46 8.22 -26.70
CA GLU A 131 2.74 9.17 -27.75
C GLU A 131 1.49 9.42 -28.59
N ARG A 132 1.44 10.58 -29.24
CA ARG A 132 0.41 10.90 -30.21
C ARG A 132 0.64 10.09 -31.49
N LEU A 133 -0.37 9.37 -31.96
CA LEU A 133 -0.35 8.66 -33.24
C LEU A 133 -1.16 9.44 -34.27
N GLU A 134 -0.55 9.72 -35.40
CA GLU A 134 -1.22 10.29 -36.56
C GLU A 134 -1.26 9.25 -37.68
N ILE A 135 -2.47 8.92 -38.14
CA ILE A 135 -2.68 8.05 -39.29
C ILE A 135 -2.97 8.96 -40.50
N PRO A 136 -2.06 9.04 -41.48
CA PRO A 136 -2.20 9.92 -42.63
C PRO A 136 -3.35 9.49 -43.55
N LEU A 137 -3.75 10.43 -44.41
CA LEU A 137 -4.74 10.26 -45.47
C LEU A 137 -4.37 9.04 -46.35
N GLY A 138 -5.36 8.21 -46.69
CA GLY A 138 -5.14 7.09 -47.60
C GLY A 138 -4.50 5.83 -47.00
N VAL A 139 -4.10 5.85 -45.73
CA VAL A 139 -3.46 4.71 -45.04
C VAL A 139 -4.41 4.09 -44.01
N GLN A 140 -4.45 2.75 -43.93
CA GLN A 140 -5.38 2.03 -43.05
C GLN A 140 -4.75 1.52 -41.74
N LYS A 141 -3.44 1.71 -41.52
CA LYS A 141 -2.73 1.18 -40.36
C LYS A 141 -1.79 2.23 -39.75
N GLY A 142 -1.71 2.26 -38.42
CA GLY A 142 -0.71 3.01 -37.65
C GLY A 142 -0.43 2.31 -36.32
N GLY A 143 0.84 2.30 -35.88
CA GLY A 143 1.25 1.71 -34.61
C GLY A 143 1.48 2.78 -33.55
N SER A 144 1.09 2.53 -32.30
CA SER A 144 1.42 3.39 -31.16
C SER A 144 1.91 2.55 -29.99
N ARG A 145 2.90 3.08 -29.28
CA ARG A 145 3.36 2.49 -28.01
C ARG A 145 2.41 2.85 -26.87
N LEU A 146 2.19 1.89 -26.00
CA LEU A 146 1.30 2.00 -24.86
C LEU A 146 2.04 1.73 -23.55
N SER A 147 1.54 2.30 -22.47
CA SER A 147 2.03 2.02 -21.12
C SER A 147 0.91 1.90 -20.10
N GLN A 148 1.04 0.92 -19.21
CA GLN A 148 0.10 0.70 -18.10
C GLN A 148 0.78 1.02 -16.76
N ASN A 149 0.04 1.71 -15.90
CA ASN A 149 0.44 1.92 -14.51
C ASN A 149 0.06 0.67 -13.69
N LEU A 150 1.01 -0.24 -13.49
CA LEU A 150 0.81 -1.44 -12.70
C LEU A 150 1.00 -1.11 -11.21
N ARG A 151 -0.10 -0.90 -10.48
CA ARG A 151 -0.13 -1.13 -9.04
C ARG A 151 -0.88 -2.44 -8.81
N GLY A 152 -0.15 -3.51 -8.49
CA GLY A 152 -0.70 -4.79 -8.07
C GLY A 152 -0.42 -5.96 -9.03
N ASN A 153 0.29 -6.95 -8.47
CA ASN A 153 0.42 -8.37 -8.83
C ASN A 153 0.55 -8.80 -10.31
N ASN A 154 1.75 -9.32 -10.62
CA ASN A 154 2.09 -10.40 -11.55
C ASN A 154 1.10 -10.71 -12.67
N ILE A 155 1.40 -10.22 -13.89
CA ILE A 155 0.85 -10.79 -15.12
C ILE A 155 1.98 -10.96 -16.14
N MET A 156 2.22 -12.21 -16.50
CA MET A 156 3.15 -12.69 -17.54
C MET A 156 2.71 -12.15 -18.91
N PHE A 157 3.59 -11.46 -19.63
CA PHE A 157 3.35 -11.00 -20.99
C PHE A 157 3.56 -12.15 -21.98
N LEU A 158 2.50 -12.61 -22.63
CA LEU A 158 2.60 -13.40 -23.86
C LEU A 158 2.51 -12.42 -25.05
N LEU A 159 3.62 -12.25 -25.77
CA LEU A 159 3.66 -11.61 -27.08
C LEU A 159 2.83 -12.47 -28.05
N LEU A 160 1.81 -11.88 -28.68
CA LEU A 160 1.21 -12.45 -29.88
C LEU A 160 1.86 -11.78 -31.09
N THR A 161 2.60 -12.58 -31.86
CA THR A 161 2.93 -12.35 -33.28
C THR A 161 1.66 -12.39 -34.14
#